data_AF-A0A7D8H4K8-F1
#
_entry.id   AF-A0A7D8H4K8-F1
#
_cell.length_a   1.000
_cell.length_b   1.000
_cell.length_c   1.000
_cell.angle_alpha   90.00
_cell.angle_beta   90.00
_cell.angle_gamma   90.00
#
_symmetry.space_group_name_H-M   'P 1'
#
loop_
_entity.id
_entity.type
_entity.pdbx_description
1 polymer ?
#
loop_
_entity_poly.entity_id
_entity_poly.type
_entity_poly.pdbx_seq_one_letter_code
_entity_poly.pdbx_strand_id
1 'polypeptide(L)'
;MGFKFTWSADWIQKYESPWGIIEKFKYANAVDGNTVLNLIANDDVRKLKGISNTGRRHRELIHLRGIDYEVSEKILGINLKRYNDYILEQALHPLSINRNKIDNNFHQHINYCSICLNTGYHSIFHQIKFFDHCLFHPNKKLIGICPKCKKTMPEYCINKGNIDAYNCICGQHFLGSKNIRVIFSTWKNDLSVQSKTVNTWKMLPKDLISTYQLSYPFYNYNNYSKFDKKNLSQHLVKIPELLIAAFTEKTLDNSKVINIYSSDNIFKIRDNHYHLRKNYNEISPHRIRNFKSKEMYHIDSIFLEIYKQTRVIYKAISRYILNKVINMHRKCVKKFDDRYEDGPTCLHAYAFMLWKSECEGRRLYPGIINQAQISNVYDFRCLNNKFSVFPKGPFMLHLKEILNTFQRNPSTEEWEFNLLRYNISAISYVVNRITSYLLLERYIKWLEIMHHPKEFKLLYPNPDIPMYLAKIPLERHGKIEFYFPNGRFNYMENLIKEIDNRLTCF
;
A
#
# COMPACT_ATOMS: atom_id res chain seq x y z
N MET A 1 -31.68 -13.77 31.31
CA MET A 1 -32.44 -14.46 30.24
C MET A 1 -31.52 -15.47 29.57
N GLY A 2 -31.81 -16.76 29.69
CA GLY A 2 -31.03 -17.83 29.07
C GLY A 2 -31.51 -18.10 27.65
N PHE A 3 -31.07 -17.29 26.69
CA PHE A 3 -31.29 -17.62 25.27
C PHE A 3 -30.44 -18.85 24.93
N LYS A 4 -31.09 -19.90 24.39
CA LYS A 4 -30.39 -21.05 23.81
C LYS A 4 -30.24 -20.80 22.32
N PHE A 5 -29.00 -20.72 21.85
CA PHE A 5 -28.67 -20.57 20.44
C PHE A 5 -28.25 -21.91 19.85
N THR A 6 -28.57 -22.12 18.57
CA THR A 6 -28.01 -23.21 17.78
C THR A 6 -26.60 -22.79 17.36
N TRP A 7 -25.62 -23.12 18.19
CA TRP A 7 -24.22 -22.74 17.97
C TRP A 7 -23.26 -23.77 18.57
N SER A 8 -22.11 -23.95 17.92
CA SER A 8 -20.96 -24.64 18.48
C SER A 8 -19.69 -23.84 18.18
N ALA A 9 -18.84 -23.65 19.19
CA ALA A 9 -17.54 -23.00 19.01
C ALA A 9 -16.62 -23.82 18.09
N ASP A 10 -16.81 -25.14 18.01
CA ASP A 10 -16.05 -26.04 17.11
C ASP A 10 -16.33 -25.79 15.63
N TRP A 11 -17.35 -24.98 15.31
CA TRP A 11 -17.61 -24.55 13.93
C TRP A 11 -16.67 -23.45 13.47
N ILE A 12 -15.93 -22.82 14.38
CA ILE A 12 -14.96 -21.76 14.06
C ILE A 12 -13.68 -22.42 13.58
N GLN A 13 -13.36 -22.24 12.30
CA GLN A 13 -12.18 -22.84 11.68
C GLN A 13 -10.95 -21.93 11.80
N LYS A 14 -9.77 -22.52 11.60
CA LYS A 14 -8.52 -21.76 11.58
C LYS A 14 -8.56 -20.63 10.55
N TYR A 15 -8.12 -19.43 10.95
CA TYR A 15 -8.10 -18.21 10.13
C TYR A 15 -9.49 -17.74 9.63
N GLU A 16 -10.57 -18.26 10.20
CA GLU A 16 -11.91 -17.78 9.86
C GLU A 16 -12.06 -16.33 10.28
N SER A 17 -12.63 -15.50 9.42
CA SER A 17 -12.79 -14.08 9.67
C SER A 17 -14.01 -13.80 10.55
N PRO A 18 -14.07 -12.69 11.29
CA PRO A 18 -15.26 -12.31 12.05
C PRO A 18 -16.55 -12.31 11.21
N TRP A 19 -16.47 -11.93 9.94
CA TRP A 19 -17.60 -12.01 9.02
C TRP A 19 -18.08 -13.45 8.80
N GLY A 20 -17.16 -14.40 8.56
CA GLY A 20 -17.51 -15.81 8.41
C GLY A 20 -18.22 -16.38 9.64
N ILE A 21 -17.68 -16.11 10.83
CA ILE A 21 -18.26 -16.53 12.11
C ILE A 21 -19.67 -15.99 12.29
N ILE A 22 -19.87 -14.69 12.01
CA ILE A 22 -21.19 -14.05 12.12
C ILE A 22 -22.18 -14.61 11.12
N GLU A 23 -21.78 -14.87 9.87
CA GLU A 23 -22.66 -15.47 8.87
C GLU A 23 -23.03 -16.92 9.23
N LYS A 24 -22.12 -17.73 9.80
CA LYS A 24 -22.45 -19.04 10.35
C LYS A 24 -23.50 -18.93 11.46
N PHE A 25 -23.30 -18.00 12.40
CA PHE A 25 -24.23 -17.79 13.51
C PHE A 25 -25.62 -17.36 13.01
N LYS A 26 -25.67 -16.41 12.05
CA LYS A 26 -26.91 -15.99 11.38
C LYS A 26 -27.61 -17.18 10.72
N TYR A 27 -26.87 -17.99 9.97
CA TYR A 27 -27.42 -19.13 9.25
C TYR A 27 -28.02 -20.17 10.21
N ALA A 28 -27.28 -20.52 11.27
CA ALA A 28 -27.70 -21.55 12.22
C ALA A 28 -28.92 -21.15 13.08
N ASN A 29 -29.12 -19.84 13.29
CA ASN A 29 -30.20 -19.32 14.12
C ASN A 29 -31.32 -18.63 13.30
N ALA A 30 -31.20 -18.60 11.97
CA ALA A 30 -32.12 -17.88 11.07
C ALA A 30 -32.36 -16.41 11.48
N VAL A 31 -31.30 -15.71 11.89
CA VAL A 31 -31.35 -14.31 12.32
C VAL A 31 -30.65 -13.37 11.34
N ASP A 32 -31.03 -12.09 11.36
CA ASP A 32 -30.41 -11.05 10.55
C ASP A 32 -29.20 -10.39 11.24
N GLY A 33 -28.50 -9.51 10.51
CA GLY A 33 -27.34 -8.81 11.05
C GLY A 33 -27.67 -7.81 12.17
N ASN A 34 -28.86 -7.22 12.17
CA ASN A 34 -29.29 -6.32 13.25
C ASN A 34 -29.49 -7.06 14.56
N THR A 35 -30.10 -8.24 14.50
CA THR A 35 -30.31 -9.12 15.65
C THR A 35 -28.97 -9.54 16.22
N VAL A 36 -28.03 -10.00 15.37
CA VAL A 36 -26.68 -10.34 15.85
C VAL A 36 -26.00 -9.16 16.51
N LEU A 37 -25.98 -7.98 15.86
CA LEU A 37 -25.37 -6.80 16.46
C LEU A 37 -26.01 -6.45 17.80
N ASN A 38 -27.33 -6.52 17.93
CA ASN A 38 -28.02 -6.25 19.20
C ASN A 38 -27.61 -7.24 20.32
N LEU A 39 -27.39 -8.51 19.95
CA LEU A 39 -26.98 -9.55 20.91
C LEU A 39 -25.57 -9.31 21.47
N ILE A 40 -24.60 -9.00 20.60
CA ILE A 40 -23.18 -8.86 20.98
C ILE A 40 -22.71 -7.40 21.05
N ALA A 41 -23.62 -6.42 21.01
CA ALA A 41 -23.28 -5.01 21.08
C ALA A 41 -22.73 -4.59 22.44
N ASN A 42 -21.80 -3.64 22.41
CA ASN A 42 -21.35 -2.90 23.60
C ASN A 42 -22.30 -1.77 23.98
N ASP A 43 -22.03 -1.15 25.14
CA ASP A 43 -22.88 -0.10 25.71
C ASP A 43 -23.06 1.10 24.78
N ASP A 44 -22.03 1.48 24.02
CA ASP A 44 -22.11 2.60 23.07
C ASP A 44 -23.20 2.36 22.01
N VAL A 45 -23.29 1.13 21.51
CA VAL A 45 -24.30 0.75 20.52
C VAL A 45 -25.68 0.58 21.18
N ARG A 46 -25.75 0.02 22.39
CA ARG A 46 -27.01 -0.15 23.15
C ARG A 46 -27.69 1.17 23.51
N LYS A 47 -26.91 2.23 23.73
CA LYS A 47 -27.40 3.59 24.05
C LYS A 47 -28.00 4.32 22.84
N LEU A 48 -27.81 3.81 21.61
CA LEU A 48 -28.36 4.43 20.41
C LEU A 48 -29.89 4.22 20.35
N LYS A 49 -30.62 5.23 19.85
CA LYS A 49 -32.09 5.22 19.71
C LYS A 49 -32.65 4.11 18.77
N GLY A 50 -31.79 3.31 18.15
CA GLY A 50 -32.19 2.16 17.34
C GLY A 50 -31.01 1.49 16.65
N ILE A 51 -30.95 0.15 16.72
CA ILE A 51 -29.83 -0.64 16.18
C ILE A 51 -29.63 -0.46 14.67
N SER A 52 -30.73 -0.20 13.94
CA SER A 52 -30.74 0.05 12.49
C SER A 52 -30.07 1.37 12.10
N ASN A 53 -30.00 2.34 13.01
CA ASN A 53 -29.35 3.64 12.80
C ASN A 53 -27.85 3.61 13.13
N THR A 54 -27.37 2.49 13.69
CA THR A 54 -25.96 2.29 13.98
C THR A 54 -25.12 2.38 12.72
N GLY A 55 -24.24 3.39 12.66
CA GLY A 55 -23.38 3.66 11.51
C GLY A 55 -22.24 2.64 11.34
N ARG A 56 -21.55 2.75 10.20
CA ARG A 56 -20.43 1.87 9.79
C ARG A 56 -19.39 1.65 10.88
N ARG A 57 -19.04 2.69 11.65
CA ARG A 57 -18.01 2.66 12.70
C ARG A 57 -18.23 1.54 13.74
N HIS A 58 -19.48 1.18 14.02
CA HIS A 58 -19.80 0.16 15.01
C HIS A 58 -20.11 -1.22 14.38
N ARG A 59 -20.22 -1.29 13.06
CA ARG A 59 -20.53 -2.51 12.31
C ARG A 59 -19.33 -3.11 11.59
N GLU A 60 -18.28 -2.33 11.40
CA GLU A 60 -17.05 -2.79 10.75
C GLU A 60 -16.39 -3.91 11.55
N LEU A 61 -15.82 -4.86 10.81
CA LEU A 61 -15.34 -6.13 11.36
C LEU A 61 -13.81 -6.22 11.42
N ILE A 62 -13.11 -5.10 11.24
CA ILE A 62 -11.65 -5.02 11.32
C ILE A 62 -11.23 -4.68 12.76
N HIS A 63 -11.79 -3.62 13.35
CA HIS A 63 -11.52 -3.23 14.74
C HIS A 63 -12.61 -3.67 15.72
N LEU A 64 -13.77 -4.07 15.21
CA LEU A 64 -14.89 -4.57 16.01
C LEU A 64 -15.36 -3.57 17.09
N ARG A 65 -15.33 -2.27 16.79
CA ARG A 65 -15.56 -1.19 17.79
C ARG A 65 -16.94 -1.19 18.44
N GLY A 66 -17.94 -1.79 17.79
CA GLY A 66 -19.30 -1.88 18.32
C GLY A 66 -19.59 -3.17 19.09
N ILE A 67 -18.61 -4.08 19.22
CA ILE A 67 -18.81 -5.41 19.79
C ILE A 67 -18.32 -5.43 21.24
N ASP A 68 -19.15 -5.99 22.11
CA ASP A 68 -18.79 -6.36 23.47
C ASP A 68 -18.10 -7.72 23.45
N TYR A 69 -16.85 -7.74 23.89
CA TYR A 69 -16.02 -8.91 23.79
C TYR A 69 -16.38 -10.00 24.81
N GLU A 70 -16.87 -9.63 26.02
CA GLU A 70 -17.30 -10.60 27.03
C GLU A 70 -18.63 -11.23 26.64
N VAL A 71 -19.54 -10.44 26.07
CA VAL A 71 -20.81 -10.97 25.56
C VAL A 71 -20.56 -11.85 24.34
N SER A 72 -19.64 -11.47 23.45
CA SER A 72 -19.26 -12.32 22.32
C SER A 72 -18.73 -13.68 22.79
N GLU A 73 -17.96 -13.72 23.88
CA GLU A 73 -17.44 -14.95 24.46
C GLU A 73 -18.54 -15.84 25.02
N LYS A 74 -19.52 -15.25 25.70
CA LYS A 74 -20.69 -15.99 26.22
C LYS A 74 -21.58 -16.56 25.12
N ILE A 75 -21.75 -15.85 24.00
CA ILE A 75 -22.68 -16.24 22.92
C ILE A 75 -21.99 -17.13 21.87
N LEU A 76 -20.78 -16.77 21.46
CA LEU A 76 -20.05 -17.44 20.39
C LEU A 76 -19.02 -18.45 20.92
N GLY A 77 -18.81 -18.52 22.23
CA GLY A 77 -17.75 -19.34 22.84
C GLY A 77 -16.34 -18.78 22.64
N ILE A 78 -16.20 -17.60 22.02
CA ILE A 78 -14.91 -16.94 21.81
C ILE A 78 -15.03 -15.43 22.02
N ASN A 79 -13.98 -14.85 22.59
CA ASN A 79 -13.81 -13.40 22.59
C ASN A 79 -13.46 -12.94 21.17
N LEU A 80 -14.44 -12.41 20.43
CA LEU A 80 -14.31 -12.15 19.00
C LEU A 80 -13.18 -11.15 18.69
N LYS A 81 -12.99 -10.16 19.56
CA LYS A 81 -11.92 -9.16 19.41
C LYS A 81 -10.54 -9.78 19.60
N ARG A 82 -10.32 -10.50 20.71
CA ARG A 82 -9.05 -11.18 20.99
C ARG A 82 -8.72 -12.21 19.90
N TYR A 83 -9.71 -12.97 19.45
CA TYR A 83 -9.57 -13.91 18.35
C TYR A 83 -9.16 -13.19 17.05
N ASN A 84 -9.83 -12.09 16.70
CA ASN A 84 -9.49 -11.31 15.52
C ASN A 84 -8.07 -10.72 15.60
N ASP A 85 -7.69 -10.14 16.74
CA ASP A 85 -6.35 -9.60 16.97
C ASP A 85 -5.28 -10.70 16.83
N TYR A 86 -5.54 -11.89 17.37
CA TYR A 86 -4.66 -13.05 17.23
C TYR A 86 -4.50 -13.51 15.77
N ILE A 87 -5.60 -13.71 15.03
CA ILE A 87 -5.48 -14.13 13.63
C ILE A 87 -4.81 -13.07 12.76
N LEU A 88 -5.02 -11.78 13.05
CA LEU A 88 -4.39 -10.68 12.35
C LEU A 88 -2.89 -10.66 12.61
N GLU A 89 -2.48 -10.87 13.87
CA GLU A 89 -1.07 -11.04 14.21
C GLU A 89 -0.46 -12.22 13.44
N GLN A 90 -1.12 -13.38 13.42
CA GLN A 90 -0.63 -14.55 12.68
C GLN A 90 -0.61 -14.36 11.15
N ALA A 91 -1.59 -13.63 10.61
CA ALA A 91 -1.73 -13.42 9.16
C ALA A 91 -0.78 -12.35 8.63
N LEU A 92 -0.50 -11.32 9.42
CA LEU A 92 0.20 -10.12 8.97
C LEU A 92 1.61 -9.98 9.51
N HIS A 93 2.01 -10.74 10.53
CA HIS A 93 3.42 -10.87 10.93
C HIS A 93 4.23 -11.40 9.74
N PRO A 94 5.17 -10.66 9.08
CA PRO A 94 6.21 -9.71 9.55
C PRO A 94 5.91 -8.21 9.51
N LEU A 95 4.76 -7.82 9.00
CA LEU A 95 4.47 -6.42 8.74
C LEU A 95 4.19 -5.72 10.05
N SER A 96 5.05 -4.76 10.41
CA SER A 96 4.77 -3.73 11.40
C SER A 96 3.66 -2.82 10.87
N ILE A 97 2.46 -3.36 10.75
CA ILE A 97 1.29 -2.60 10.34
C ILE A 97 0.99 -1.68 11.50
N ASN A 98 1.09 -0.38 11.26
CA ASN A 98 0.57 0.61 12.19
C ASN A 98 -0.89 0.23 12.46
N ARG A 99 -1.17 -0.31 13.66
CA ARG A 99 -2.49 -0.83 14.03
C ARG A 99 -3.58 0.22 13.85
N ASN A 100 -3.22 1.50 14.00
CA ASN A 100 -4.13 2.63 13.80
C ASN A 100 -4.55 2.83 12.33
N LYS A 101 -3.87 2.18 11.37
CA LYS A 101 -4.10 2.30 9.92
C LYS A 101 -4.27 0.92 9.24
N ILE A 102 -4.56 -0.11 10.02
CA ILE A 102 -4.71 -1.49 9.54
C ILE A 102 -5.74 -1.61 8.42
N ASP A 103 -6.80 -0.78 8.44
CA ASP A 103 -7.88 -0.71 7.44
C ASP A 103 -7.38 -0.64 6.00
N ASN A 104 -6.25 0.03 5.77
CA ASN A 104 -5.71 0.22 4.43
C ASN A 104 -5.25 -1.11 3.81
N ASN A 105 -4.93 -2.12 4.65
CA ASN A 105 -4.52 -3.46 4.20
C ASN A 105 -5.71 -4.33 3.79
N PHE A 106 -6.93 -3.91 4.10
CA PHE A 106 -8.13 -4.70 3.88
C PHE A 106 -8.95 -4.14 2.73
N HIS A 107 -9.60 -5.03 1.98
CA HIS A 107 -10.65 -4.64 1.06
C HIS A 107 -11.80 -3.99 1.85
N GLN A 108 -12.45 -2.98 1.27
CA GLN A 108 -13.61 -2.33 1.92
C GLN A 108 -14.85 -3.23 1.84
N HIS A 109 -15.00 -3.98 0.76
CA HIS A 109 -16.11 -4.89 0.47
C HIS A 109 -15.67 -6.34 0.63
N ILE A 110 -16.62 -7.25 0.87
CA ILE A 110 -16.34 -8.68 0.99
C ILE A 110 -15.67 -9.18 -0.29
N ASN A 111 -14.47 -9.73 -0.14
CA ASN A 111 -13.84 -10.55 -1.17
C ASN A 111 -13.90 -12.00 -0.73
N TYR A 112 -14.20 -12.92 -1.64
CA TYR A 112 -14.38 -14.32 -1.30
C TYR A 112 -13.81 -15.26 -2.35
N CYS A 113 -13.48 -16.49 -1.93
CA CYS A 113 -13.28 -17.61 -2.83
C CYS A 113 -14.60 -18.35 -3.03
N SER A 114 -14.98 -18.64 -4.28
CA SER A 114 -16.22 -19.35 -4.57
C SER A 114 -16.27 -20.76 -3.97
N ILE A 115 -15.13 -21.45 -3.85
CA ILE A 115 -15.07 -22.78 -3.24
C ILE A 115 -15.23 -22.70 -1.72
N CYS A 116 -14.52 -21.77 -1.05
CA CYS A 116 -14.66 -21.59 0.39
C CYS A 116 -16.06 -21.13 0.79
N LEU A 117 -16.61 -20.14 0.07
CA LEU A 117 -17.91 -19.58 0.43
C LEU A 117 -19.05 -20.60 0.21
N ASN A 118 -18.87 -21.52 -0.74
CA ASN A 118 -19.81 -22.63 -0.99
C ASN A 118 -19.98 -23.53 0.26
N THR A 119 -18.92 -23.74 1.05
CA THR A 119 -18.98 -24.50 2.32
C THR A 119 -19.32 -23.62 3.53
N GLY A 120 -19.64 -22.35 3.32
CA GLY A 120 -19.89 -21.39 4.40
C GLY A 120 -18.62 -20.93 5.13
N TYR A 121 -17.43 -21.08 4.54
CA TYR A 121 -16.18 -20.60 5.11
C TYR A 121 -15.73 -19.29 4.48
N HIS A 122 -15.26 -18.36 5.32
CA HIS A 122 -14.62 -17.13 4.88
C HIS A 122 -13.40 -16.80 5.74
N SER A 123 -12.22 -16.76 5.13
CA SER A 123 -10.97 -16.48 5.83
C SER A 123 -10.63 -15.00 5.89
N ILE A 124 -9.90 -14.58 6.93
CA ILE A 124 -9.31 -13.24 7.01
C ILE A 124 -8.38 -12.94 5.82
N PHE A 125 -7.73 -13.97 5.27
CA PHE A 125 -6.87 -13.84 4.10
C PHE A 125 -7.60 -13.40 2.83
N HIS A 126 -8.90 -13.71 2.70
CA HIS A 126 -9.67 -13.22 1.56
C HIS A 126 -9.88 -11.71 1.60
N GLN A 127 -9.83 -11.12 2.80
CA GLN A 127 -10.07 -9.70 3.00
C GLN A 127 -8.79 -8.86 2.91
N ILE A 128 -7.60 -9.48 3.00
CA ILE A 128 -6.30 -8.80 2.93
C ILE A 128 -5.91 -8.54 1.46
N LYS A 129 -5.56 -7.29 1.13
CA LYS A 129 -5.21 -6.83 -0.24
C LYS A 129 -3.92 -7.41 -0.82
N PHE A 130 -3.09 -8.05 0.00
CA PHE A 130 -1.87 -8.72 -0.44
C PHE A 130 -2.14 -10.01 -1.23
N PHE A 131 -3.36 -10.53 -1.14
CA PHE A 131 -3.73 -11.78 -1.80
C PHE A 131 -4.82 -11.50 -2.82
N ASP A 132 -4.57 -11.86 -4.07
CA ASP A 132 -5.57 -11.83 -5.15
C ASP A 132 -6.14 -13.22 -5.44
N HIS A 133 -5.50 -14.27 -4.91
CA HIS A 133 -5.94 -15.66 -4.98
C HIS A 133 -6.21 -16.23 -3.58
N CYS A 134 -7.08 -17.22 -3.52
CA CYS A 134 -7.39 -17.93 -2.29
C CYS A 134 -6.19 -18.75 -1.81
N LEU A 135 -5.82 -18.59 -0.53
CA LEU A 135 -4.68 -19.33 0.03
C LEU A 135 -4.96 -20.81 0.30
N PHE A 136 -6.23 -21.19 0.33
CA PHE A 136 -6.70 -22.57 0.48
C PHE A 136 -6.96 -23.22 -0.89
N HIS A 137 -7.17 -22.41 -1.93
CA HIS A 137 -7.40 -22.84 -3.31
C HIS A 137 -6.56 -21.96 -4.25
N PRO A 138 -5.24 -22.20 -4.37
CA PRO A 138 -4.31 -21.27 -5.02
C PRO A 138 -4.66 -20.89 -6.47
N ASN A 139 -5.33 -21.79 -7.19
CA ASN A 139 -5.76 -21.57 -8.58
C ASN A 139 -7.06 -20.74 -8.71
N LYS A 140 -7.64 -20.27 -7.59
CA LYS A 140 -8.90 -19.52 -7.58
C LYS A 140 -8.68 -18.08 -7.17
N LYS A 141 -8.93 -17.16 -8.11
CA LYS A 141 -8.93 -15.72 -7.85
C LYS A 141 -10.06 -15.34 -6.88
N LEU A 142 -9.79 -14.38 -6.00
CA LEU A 142 -10.78 -13.80 -5.10
C LEU A 142 -11.75 -12.90 -5.88
N ILE A 143 -13.02 -12.97 -5.49
CA ILE A 143 -14.14 -12.32 -6.17
C ILE A 143 -14.75 -11.28 -5.22
N GLY A 144 -14.90 -10.05 -5.68
CA GLY A 144 -15.54 -8.95 -4.94
C GLY A 144 -16.90 -8.51 -5.50
N ILE A 145 -17.46 -9.28 -6.44
CA ILE A 145 -18.75 -9.01 -7.10
C ILE A 145 -19.68 -10.21 -7.02
N CYS A 146 -20.99 -9.96 -7.07
CA CYS A 146 -21.98 -11.03 -7.15
C CYS A 146 -22.04 -11.59 -8.58
N PRO A 147 -22.04 -12.93 -8.77
CA PRO A 147 -22.10 -13.53 -10.09
C PRO A 147 -23.44 -13.28 -10.80
N LYS A 148 -24.54 -13.13 -10.03
CA LYS A 148 -25.90 -12.92 -10.56
C LYS A 148 -26.16 -11.46 -10.94
N CYS A 149 -26.07 -10.53 -9.98
CA CYS A 149 -26.42 -9.13 -10.22
C CYS A 149 -25.25 -8.24 -10.67
N LYS A 150 -24.02 -8.78 -10.69
CA LYS A 150 -22.77 -8.08 -11.04
C LYS A 150 -22.43 -6.86 -10.17
N LYS A 151 -23.23 -6.57 -9.14
CA LYS A 151 -22.93 -5.52 -8.15
C LYS A 151 -21.78 -5.96 -7.25
N THR A 152 -21.01 -4.99 -6.78
CA THR A 152 -20.00 -5.19 -5.73
C THR A 152 -20.65 -5.83 -4.51
N MET A 153 -19.92 -6.74 -3.86
CA MET A 153 -20.35 -7.33 -2.60
C MET A 153 -20.53 -6.26 -1.51
N PRO A 154 -21.32 -6.52 -0.45
CA PRO A 154 -21.48 -5.60 0.67
C PRO A 154 -20.15 -5.22 1.34
N GLU A 155 -20.15 -4.14 2.11
CA GLU A 155 -18.99 -3.78 2.94
C GLU A 155 -18.64 -4.90 3.94
N TYR A 156 -17.37 -4.99 4.33
CA TYR A 156 -16.89 -5.92 5.37
C TYR A 156 -17.37 -5.45 6.76
N CYS A 157 -18.66 -5.65 7.00
CA CYS A 157 -19.43 -5.16 8.14
C CYS A 157 -20.54 -6.16 8.49
N ILE A 158 -21.09 -6.05 9.69
CA ILE A 158 -22.37 -6.68 10.03
C ILE A 158 -23.46 -5.98 9.22
N ASN A 159 -24.09 -6.73 8.31
CA ASN A 159 -25.10 -6.23 7.38
C ASN A 159 -26.20 -5.43 8.10
N LYS A 160 -26.57 -4.30 7.51
CA LYS A 160 -27.74 -3.51 7.92
C LYS A 160 -28.98 -4.03 7.20
N GLY A 161 -29.99 -4.43 7.97
CA GLY A 161 -31.28 -4.91 7.43
C GLY A 161 -31.35 -6.42 7.25
N ASN A 162 -32.46 -6.87 6.66
CA ASN A 162 -32.85 -8.27 6.55
C ASN A 162 -32.15 -8.95 5.37
N ILE A 163 -30.82 -9.08 5.46
CA ILE A 163 -30.03 -9.88 4.52
C ILE A 163 -29.70 -11.20 5.21
N ASP A 164 -30.30 -12.27 4.69
CA ASP A 164 -30.06 -13.64 5.10
C ASP A 164 -28.57 -14.01 5.04
N ALA A 165 -28.20 -15.05 5.80
CA ALA A 165 -26.84 -15.52 5.84
C ALA A 165 -26.37 -16.04 4.47
N TYR A 166 -25.13 -15.73 4.09
CA TYR A 166 -24.51 -16.16 2.82
C TYR A 166 -25.33 -15.81 1.57
N ASN A 167 -26.06 -14.69 1.62
CA ASN A 167 -26.86 -14.23 0.50
C ASN A 167 -26.41 -12.85 0.02
N CYS A 168 -26.49 -12.64 -1.30
CA CYS A 168 -26.45 -11.29 -1.86
C CYS A 168 -27.81 -10.61 -1.67
N ILE A 169 -27.82 -9.27 -1.65
CA ILE A 169 -29.04 -8.44 -1.64
C ILE A 169 -29.98 -8.79 -2.81
N CYS A 170 -29.46 -9.31 -3.92
CA CYS A 170 -30.28 -9.77 -5.05
C CYS A 170 -30.88 -11.20 -4.88
N GLY A 171 -30.74 -11.79 -3.70
CA GLY A 171 -31.18 -13.17 -3.41
C GLY A 171 -30.30 -14.26 -4.04
N GLN A 172 -29.06 -13.94 -4.45
CA GLN A 172 -28.11 -15.00 -4.83
C GLN A 172 -27.65 -15.71 -3.56
N HIS A 173 -27.89 -17.02 -3.49
CA HIS A 173 -27.37 -17.88 -2.43
C HIS A 173 -25.96 -18.37 -2.78
N PHE A 174 -25.05 -18.36 -1.80
CA PHE A 174 -23.66 -18.78 -2.03
C PHE A 174 -23.33 -20.18 -1.52
N LEU A 175 -24.10 -20.73 -0.57
CA LEU A 175 -23.92 -22.11 -0.09
C LEU A 175 -24.32 -23.12 -1.18
N GLY A 176 -23.52 -24.16 -1.40
CA GLY A 176 -23.80 -25.16 -2.45
C GLY A 176 -24.67 -26.33 -2.02
N SER A 177 -25.13 -26.37 -0.77
CA SER A 177 -26.12 -27.33 -0.31
C SER A 177 -27.30 -26.61 0.36
N LYS A 178 -28.50 -27.08 0.05
CA LYS A 178 -29.73 -26.69 0.77
C LYS A 178 -29.95 -27.53 2.04
N ASN A 179 -29.19 -28.61 2.23
CA ASN A 179 -29.30 -29.48 3.39
C ASN A 179 -28.42 -28.95 4.53
N ILE A 180 -29.08 -28.50 5.60
CA ILE A 180 -28.44 -27.93 6.80
C ILE A 180 -27.44 -28.89 7.46
N ARG A 181 -27.71 -30.20 7.48
CA ARG A 181 -26.80 -31.20 8.07
C ARG A 181 -25.49 -31.28 7.30
N VAL A 182 -25.57 -31.21 5.97
CA VAL A 182 -24.38 -31.19 5.10
C VAL A 182 -23.57 -29.93 5.38
N ILE A 183 -24.20 -28.76 5.44
CA ILE A 183 -23.51 -27.49 5.74
C ILE A 183 -22.82 -27.55 7.11
N PHE A 184 -23.53 -27.96 8.16
CA PHE A 184 -22.95 -28.05 9.51
C PHE A 184 -21.79 -29.05 9.59
N SER A 185 -21.85 -30.15 8.82
CA SER A 185 -20.74 -31.10 8.74
C SER A 185 -19.50 -30.48 8.10
N THR A 186 -19.67 -29.64 7.07
CA THR A 186 -18.51 -28.96 6.43
C THR A 186 -17.85 -27.94 7.34
N TRP A 187 -18.57 -27.38 8.32
CA TRP A 187 -17.98 -26.42 9.25
C TRP A 187 -16.99 -27.05 10.22
N LYS A 188 -17.03 -28.37 10.40
CA LYS A 188 -16.07 -29.13 11.22
C LYS A 188 -14.80 -29.52 10.46
N ASN A 189 -14.75 -29.31 9.13
CA ASN A 189 -13.62 -29.67 8.31
C ASN A 189 -12.68 -28.47 8.17
N ASP A 190 -11.51 -28.55 8.81
CA ASP A 190 -10.50 -27.50 8.70
C ASP A 190 -9.88 -27.45 7.29
N LEU A 191 -9.75 -26.23 6.78
CA LEU A 191 -9.02 -25.96 5.54
C LEU A 191 -7.55 -25.65 5.85
N SER A 192 -6.65 -26.38 5.18
CA SER A 192 -5.22 -26.14 5.25
C SER A 192 -4.77 -25.10 4.22
N VAL A 193 -3.81 -24.26 4.59
CA VAL A 193 -3.22 -23.29 3.66
C VAL A 193 -2.31 -24.03 2.69
N GLN A 194 -2.64 -23.95 1.40
CA GLN A 194 -1.92 -24.63 0.31
C GLN A 194 -0.90 -23.71 -0.37
N SER A 195 -0.95 -22.40 -0.13
CA SER A 195 0.00 -21.44 -0.72
C SER A 195 1.42 -21.61 -0.16
N LYS A 196 2.37 -21.99 -1.02
CA LYS A 196 3.80 -22.09 -0.69
C LYS A 196 4.34 -20.77 -0.14
N THR A 197 4.04 -19.66 -0.82
CA THR A 197 4.47 -18.31 -0.42
C THR A 197 4.05 -18.01 1.01
N VAL A 198 2.79 -18.29 1.37
CA VAL A 198 2.29 -17.97 2.72
C VAL A 198 2.81 -18.95 3.78
N ASN A 199 3.04 -20.20 3.43
CA ASN A 199 3.67 -21.14 4.34
C ASN A 199 5.11 -20.73 4.66
N THR A 200 5.89 -20.27 3.67
CA THR A 200 7.23 -19.70 3.92
C THR A 200 7.15 -18.40 4.72
N TRP A 201 6.22 -17.50 4.39
CA TRP A 201 5.97 -16.26 5.13
C TRP A 201 5.75 -16.51 6.62
N LYS A 202 4.96 -17.53 6.97
CA LYS A 202 4.68 -17.88 8.37
C LYS A 202 5.88 -18.44 9.12
N MET A 203 6.86 -18.97 8.40
CA MET A 203 8.10 -19.53 8.97
C MET A 203 9.20 -18.49 9.15
N LEU A 204 8.98 -17.24 8.74
CA LEU A 204 9.99 -16.19 8.88
C LEU A 204 10.30 -15.91 10.36
N PRO A 205 11.59 -15.73 10.73
CA PRO A 205 12.02 -15.58 12.12
C PRO A 205 11.54 -14.25 12.73
N LYS A 206 10.56 -14.33 13.65
CA LYS A 206 9.92 -13.18 14.30
C LYS A 206 10.92 -12.23 14.96
N ASP A 207 11.82 -12.80 15.75
CA ASP A 207 12.80 -12.05 16.52
C ASP A 207 13.75 -11.28 15.60
N LEU A 208 14.21 -11.92 14.52
CA LEU A 208 15.06 -11.25 13.53
C LEU A 208 14.31 -10.15 12.80
N ILE A 209 13.06 -10.35 12.40
CA ILE A 209 12.25 -9.31 11.74
C ILE A 209 12.12 -8.08 12.65
N SER A 210 11.91 -8.30 13.94
CA SER A 210 11.67 -7.24 14.92
C SER A 210 12.86 -6.28 15.11
N THR A 211 14.06 -6.66 14.70
CA THR A 211 15.27 -5.81 14.76
C THR A 211 15.38 -4.82 13.59
N TYR A 212 14.46 -4.89 12.62
CA TYR A 212 14.43 -4.03 11.45
C TYR A 212 13.15 -3.21 11.36
N GLN A 213 13.28 -1.97 10.92
CA GLN A 213 12.18 -1.24 10.31
C GLN A 213 12.02 -1.72 8.86
N LEU A 214 10.81 -2.18 8.55
CA LEU A 214 10.38 -2.46 7.19
C LEU A 214 9.65 -1.25 6.62
N SER A 215 10.10 -0.76 5.47
CA SER A 215 9.46 0.34 4.75
C SER A 215 9.12 -0.08 3.33
N TYR A 216 7.87 0.12 2.93
CA TYR A 216 7.38 -0.22 1.60
C TYR A 216 6.28 0.78 1.23
N PRO A 217 5.99 0.97 -0.08
CA PRO A 217 4.88 1.80 -0.54
C PRO A 217 3.54 1.34 0.03
N PHE A 218 3.11 2.01 1.08
CA PHE A 218 1.82 1.80 1.70
C PHE A 218 1.18 3.16 1.99
N TYR A 219 0.01 3.41 1.40
CA TYR A 219 -0.66 4.71 1.54
C TYR A 219 -1.06 4.92 3.01
N ASN A 220 -0.31 5.76 3.73
CA ASN A 220 -0.47 5.94 5.16
C ASN A 220 -1.26 7.21 5.56
N TYR A 221 -1.89 7.95 4.63
CA TYR A 221 -2.63 9.17 4.99
C TYR A 221 -4.00 9.41 4.33
N ASN A 222 -4.87 9.98 5.16
CA ASN A 222 -6.27 10.40 4.93
C ASN A 222 -6.53 11.33 3.72
N ASN A 223 -5.50 11.82 3.04
CA ASN A 223 -5.63 12.82 1.97
C ASN A 223 -5.73 12.24 0.56
N TYR A 224 -5.52 10.93 0.37
CA TYR A 224 -5.71 10.28 -0.94
C TYR A 224 -7.15 9.87 -1.22
N SER A 225 -8.09 10.23 -0.35
CA SER A 225 -9.52 9.92 -0.53
C SER A 225 -10.11 10.42 -1.86
N LYS A 226 -9.44 11.36 -2.54
CA LYS A 226 -9.83 11.90 -3.86
C LYS A 226 -9.15 11.25 -5.08
N PHE A 227 -8.07 10.49 -4.90
CA PHE A 227 -7.36 9.84 -6.03
C PHE A 227 -7.78 8.37 -6.14
N ASP A 228 -8.76 8.17 -7.01
CA ASP A 228 -9.33 6.93 -7.57
C ASP A 228 -9.07 5.59 -6.83
N LYS A 229 -10.10 5.13 -6.11
CA LYS A 229 -10.16 3.87 -5.34
C LYS A 229 -10.08 2.58 -6.18
N LYS A 230 -9.90 2.66 -7.51
CA LYS A 230 -10.16 1.52 -8.42
C LYS A 230 -8.95 0.67 -8.82
N ASN A 231 -7.70 1.16 -8.72
CA ASN A 231 -6.55 0.44 -9.31
C ASN A 231 -5.39 0.10 -8.36
N LEU A 232 -5.49 0.41 -7.05
CA LEU A 232 -4.36 0.36 -6.11
C LEU A 232 -3.92 -1.04 -5.64
N SER A 233 -4.60 -2.14 -6.02
CA SER A 233 -4.32 -3.47 -5.45
C SER A 233 -3.24 -4.27 -6.19
N GLN A 234 -2.93 -3.94 -7.45
CA GLN A 234 -2.09 -4.81 -8.29
C GLN A 234 -0.62 -4.89 -7.85
N HIS A 235 -0.13 -3.90 -7.12
CA HIS A 235 1.26 -3.88 -6.66
C HIS A 235 1.44 -4.50 -5.26
N LEU A 236 0.39 -4.51 -4.45
CA LEU A 236 0.41 -5.04 -3.07
C LEU A 236 0.64 -6.56 -3.02
N VAL A 237 0.26 -7.28 -4.09
CA VAL A 237 0.47 -8.74 -4.19
C VAL A 237 1.94 -9.16 -4.25
N LYS A 238 2.85 -8.21 -4.51
CA LYS A 238 4.30 -8.47 -4.53
C LYS A 238 4.95 -8.42 -3.13
N ILE A 239 4.25 -7.87 -2.13
CA ILE A 239 4.77 -7.72 -0.76
C ILE A 239 5.18 -9.07 -0.15
N PRO A 240 4.37 -10.14 -0.23
CA PRO A 240 4.77 -11.47 0.24
C PRO A 240 6.11 -11.96 -0.32
N GLU A 241 6.31 -11.84 -1.64
CA GLU A 241 7.53 -12.30 -2.31
C GLU A 241 8.76 -11.49 -1.88
N LEU A 242 8.63 -10.16 -1.81
CA LEU A 242 9.73 -9.28 -1.38
C LEU A 242 10.15 -9.52 0.07
N LEU A 243 9.19 -9.77 0.97
CA LEU A 243 9.48 -10.04 2.37
C LEU A 243 10.17 -11.38 2.58
N ILE A 244 9.70 -12.42 1.90
CA ILE A 244 10.37 -13.71 1.99
C ILE A 244 11.81 -13.58 1.47
N ALA A 245 12.02 -12.89 0.34
CA ALA A 245 13.36 -12.65 -0.19
C ALA A 245 14.27 -11.95 0.84
N ALA A 246 13.73 -10.98 1.60
CA ALA A 246 14.49 -10.20 2.57
C ALA A 246 14.97 -10.93 3.84
N PHE A 247 14.35 -12.07 4.14
CA PHE A 247 14.63 -12.82 5.38
C PHE A 247 15.03 -14.28 5.15
N THR A 248 15.06 -14.74 3.89
CA THR A 248 15.46 -16.11 3.59
C THR A 248 16.77 -16.23 2.84
N GLU A 249 17.25 -15.18 2.15
CA GLU A 249 18.52 -15.00 1.40
C GLU A 249 19.02 -16.14 0.48
N LYS A 250 18.51 -17.37 0.61
CA LYS A 250 19.02 -18.62 0.03
C LYS A 250 17.93 -19.48 -0.62
N THR A 251 16.65 -19.12 -0.51
CA THR A 251 15.53 -20.04 -0.89
C THR A 251 14.63 -19.56 -2.02
N LEU A 252 14.81 -18.35 -2.54
CA LEU A 252 14.05 -17.88 -3.70
C LEU A 252 14.94 -17.76 -4.93
N ASP A 253 14.35 -18.09 -6.07
CA ASP A 253 14.93 -17.86 -7.38
C ASP A 253 15.27 -16.37 -7.54
N ASN A 254 16.56 -16.06 -7.56
CA ASN A 254 17.12 -14.71 -7.79
C ASN A 254 16.62 -14.09 -9.11
N SER A 255 15.94 -14.86 -9.97
CA SER A 255 15.25 -14.34 -11.16
C SER A 255 14.10 -13.37 -10.84
N LYS A 256 13.53 -13.35 -9.63
CA LYS A 256 12.29 -12.58 -9.34
C LYS A 256 12.48 -11.28 -8.57
N VAL A 257 13.57 -11.13 -7.82
CA VAL A 257 13.80 -9.98 -6.92
C VAL A 257 15.22 -9.47 -7.10
N ILE A 258 15.37 -8.16 -7.23
CA ILE A 258 16.67 -7.47 -7.23
C ILE A 258 16.93 -6.99 -5.80
N ASN A 259 18.07 -7.39 -5.24
CA ASN A 259 18.53 -6.93 -3.94
C ASN A 259 19.71 -5.95 -4.07
N ILE A 260 19.68 -4.86 -3.29
CA ILE A 260 20.75 -3.87 -3.25
C ILE A 260 20.97 -3.46 -1.79
N TYR A 261 22.22 -3.40 -1.35
CA TYR A 261 22.57 -3.07 0.03
C TYR A 261 23.57 -1.91 0.13
N SER A 262 23.53 -1.20 1.25
CA SER A 262 24.50 -0.17 1.58
C SER A 262 25.85 -0.77 1.98
N SER A 263 26.86 0.10 2.20
CA SER A 263 28.06 -0.31 2.91
C SER A 263 27.75 -0.67 4.38
N ASP A 264 28.56 -1.55 4.96
CA ASP A 264 28.44 -2.01 6.36
C ASP A 264 28.65 -0.88 7.38
N ASN A 265 29.38 0.16 6.98
CA ASN A 265 29.72 1.28 7.84
C ASN A 265 28.81 2.50 7.61
N ILE A 266 27.69 2.36 6.88
CA ILE A 266 26.85 3.50 6.52
C ILE A 266 26.43 4.34 7.73
N PHE A 267 26.12 3.70 8.86
CA PHE A 267 25.72 4.35 10.11
C PHE A 267 26.89 4.97 10.90
N LYS A 268 28.14 4.57 10.60
CA LYS A 268 29.35 5.09 11.27
C LYS A 268 29.92 6.33 10.58
N ILE A 269 29.42 6.68 9.40
CA ILE A 269 29.84 7.89 8.67
C ILE A 269 29.46 9.11 9.51
N ARG A 270 30.45 9.95 9.83
CA ARG A 270 30.25 11.16 10.63
C ARG A 270 29.53 12.22 9.82
N ASP A 271 28.52 12.83 10.43
CA ASP A 271 27.82 13.96 9.84
C ASP A 271 28.58 15.26 10.09
N ASN A 272 28.70 16.08 9.04
CA ASN A 272 29.17 17.45 9.18
C ASN A 272 27.98 18.42 9.28
N HIS A 273 27.26 18.37 10.40
CA HIS A 273 26.08 19.21 10.63
C HIS A 273 26.39 20.71 10.60
N TYR A 274 27.61 21.11 10.98
CA TYR A 274 28.06 22.49 10.87
C TYR A 274 28.06 22.96 9.41
N HIS A 275 28.67 22.17 8.52
CA HIS A 275 28.70 22.46 7.09
C HIS A 275 27.30 22.46 6.47
N LEU A 276 26.46 21.48 6.81
CA LEU A 276 25.05 21.44 6.35
C LEU A 276 24.30 22.72 6.73
N ARG A 277 24.45 23.16 7.99
CA ARG A 277 23.82 24.39 8.49
C ARG A 277 24.38 25.64 7.84
N LYS A 278 25.70 25.71 7.66
CA LYS A 278 26.37 26.83 6.97
C LYS A 278 25.83 26.99 5.54
N ASN A 279 25.80 25.89 4.79
CA ASN A 279 25.26 25.88 3.43
C ASN A 279 23.79 26.29 3.36
N TYR A 280 22.98 25.87 4.34
CA TYR A 280 21.58 26.29 4.43
C TYR A 280 21.44 27.79 4.69
N ASN A 281 22.23 28.33 5.61
CA ASN A 281 22.22 29.75 5.96
C ASN A 281 22.65 30.64 4.79
N GLU A 282 23.66 30.22 4.01
CA GLU A 282 24.12 30.93 2.81
C GLU A 282 23.03 31.01 1.73
N ILE A 283 22.25 29.95 1.55
CA ILE A 283 21.18 29.89 0.54
C ILE A 283 19.90 30.57 1.02
N SER A 284 19.69 30.76 2.32
CA SER A 284 18.46 31.34 2.89
C SER A 284 18.71 32.39 3.99
N PRO A 285 19.49 33.46 3.73
CA PRO A 285 19.91 34.42 4.75
C PRO A 285 18.74 35.21 5.36
N HIS A 286 17.70 35.52 4.57
CA HIS A 286 16.57 36.36 5.01
C HIS A 286 15.61 35.68 6.00
N ARG A 287 15.72 34.37 6.23
CA ARG A 287 14.81 33.61 7.13
C ARG A 287 15.34 33.43 8.55
N ILE A 288 16.53 33.93 8.83
CA ILE A 288 17.11 33.97 10.17
C ILE A 288 16.37 34.98 11.07
N ARG A 289 15.51 35.84 10.49
CA ARG A 289 14.70 36.82 11.22
C ARG A 289 13.47 36.23 11.94
N ASN A 290 13.11 34.97 11.68
CA ASN A 290 12.01 34.31 12.39
C ASN A 290 12.57 33.37 13.46
N PHE A 291 12.06 33.45 14.70
CA PHE A 291 12.39 32.61 15.86
C PHE A 291 12.07 31.11 15.61
N LYS A 292 12.82 30.45 14.73
CA LYS A 292 12.74 28.99 14.56
C LYS A 292 13.60 28.30 15.63
N SER A 293 13.13 27.16 16.13
CA SER A 293 13.91 26.34 17.05
C SER A 293 15.17 25.77 16.37
N LYS A 294 16.22 25.47 17.16
CA LYS A 294 17.46 24.85 16.68
C LYS A 294 17.20 23.52 15.95
N GLU A 295 16.20 22.76 16.39
CA GLU A 295 15.75 21.51 15.78
C GLU A 295 15.17 21.73 14.36
N MET A 296 14.38 22.78 14.17
CA MET A 296 13.79 23.09 12.87
C MET A 296 14.87 23.48 11.84
N TYR A 297 15.91 24.21 12.25
CA TYR A 297 17.06 24.50 11.38
C TYR A 297 17.83 23.25 10.97
N HIS A 298 17.95 22.29 11.88
CA HIS A 298 18.62 21.02 11.59
C HIS A 298 17.86 20.21 10.54
N ILE A 299 16.54 20.08 10.70
CA ILE A 299 15.67 19.39 9.74
C ILE A 299 15.68 20.09 8.37
N ASP A 300 15.57 21.43 8.34
CA ASP A 300 15.62 22.20 7.10
C ASP A 300 16.96 21.99 6.34
N SER A 301 18.06 21.88 7.08
CA SER A 301 19.39 21.62 6.50
C SER A 301 19.49 20.22 5.89
N ILE A 302 18.91 19.21 6.53
CA ILE A 302 18.81 17.85 6.00
C ILE A 302 17.97 17.84 4.71
N PHE A 303 16.81 18.50 4.73
CA PHE A 303 15.93 18.59 3.56
C PHE A 303 16.58 19.29 2.36
N LEU A 304 17.37 20.33 2.60
CA LEU A 304 18.14 20.96 1.54
C LEU A 304 19.16 20.01 0.91
N GLU A 305 19.85 19.20 1.74
CA GLU A 305 20.80 18.21 1.25
C GLU A 305 20.09 17.13 0.43
N ILE A 306 18.97 16.59 0.92
CA ILE A 306 18.15 15.62 0.18
C ILE A 306 17.71 16.22 -1.16
N TYR A 307 17.28 17.49 -1.19
CA TYR A 307 16.89 18.15 -2.43
C TYR A 307 18.05 18.21 -3.43
N LYS A 308 19.25 18.60 -2.99
CA LYS A 308 20.45 18.61 -3.84
C LYS A 308 20.75 17.22 -4.41
N GLN A 309 20.74 16.19 -3.56
CA GLN A 309 21.02 14.80 -3.95
C GLN A 309 19.99 14.28 -4.97
N THR A 310 18.69 14.48 -4.71
CA THR A 310 17.64 14.04 -5.63
C THR A 310 17.73 14.75 -6.99
N ARG A 311 18.15 16.02 -7.05
CA ARG A 311 18.42 16.73 -8.31
C ARG A 311 19.60 16.13 -9.08
N VAL A 312 20.67 15.75 -8.40
CA VAL A 312 21.82 15.08 -9.02
C VAL A 312 21.40 13.74 -9.62
N ILE A 313 20.62 12.95 -8.88
CA ILE A 313 20.08 11.66 -9.33
C ILE A 313 19.18 11.83 -10.54
N TYR A 314 18.25 12.79 -10.49
CA TYR A 314 17.41 13.11 -11.63
C TYR A 314 18.22 13.43 -12.88
N LYS A 315 19.25 14.28 -12.77
CA LYS A 315 20.14 14.59 -13.90
C LYS A 315 20.91 13.36 -14.39
N ALA A 316 21.34 12.47 -13.50
CA ALA A 316 22.01 11.23 -13.87
C ALA A 316 21.08 10.28 -14.63
N ILE A 317 19.86 10.05 -14.13
CA ILE A 317 18.86 9.19 -14.77
C ILE A 317 18.37 9.79 -16.09
N SER A 318 18.14 11.11 -16.13
CA SER A 318 17.78 11.81 -17.36
C SER A 318 18.83 11.62 -18.46
N ARG A 319 20.12 11.78 -18.12
CA ARG A 319 21.24 11.51 -19.05
C ARG A 319 21.31 10.04 -19.45
N TYR A 320 21.10 9.11 -18.51
CA TYR A 320 21.08 7.69 -18.81
C TYR A 320 19.96 7.33 -19.80
N ILE A 321 18.73 7.81 -19.54
CA ILE A 321 17.60 7.60 -20.45
C ILE A 321 17.93 8.16 -21.83
N LEU A 322 18.38 9.41 -21.93
CA LEU A 322 18.68 10.04 -23.22
C LEU A 322 19.83 9.38 -23.98
N ASN A 323 20.91 8.99 -23.29
CA ASN A 323 22.13 8.56 -23.97
C ASN A 323 22.23 7.04 -24.13
N LYS A 324 21.46 6.26 -23.37
CA LYS A 324 21.53 4.79 -23.38
C LYS A 324 20.19 4.16 -23.75
N VAL A 325 19.08 4.67 -23.24
CA VAL A 325 17.76 4.04 -23.42
C VAL A 325 17.10 4.47 -24.73
N ILE A 326 17.08 5.77 -25.03
CA ILE A 326 16.48 6.33 -26.25
C ILE A 326 17.47 7.15 -27.08
N ASN A 327 18.73 6.68 -27.16
CA ASN A 327 19.83 7.39 -27.82
C ASN A 327 19.51 7.79 -29.27
N MET A 328 18.85 6.89 -30.02
CA MET A 328 18.46 7.16 -31.42
C MET A 328 17.48 8.34 -31.54
N HIS A 329 16.69 8.59 -30.49
CA HIS A 329 15.66 9.64 -30.44
C HIS A 329 16.17 10.95 -29.82
N ARG A 330 17.46 11.06 -29.51
CA ARG A 330 18.05 12.26 -28.87
C ARG A 330 17.83 13.53 -29.70
N LYS A 331 17.91 13.44 -31.03
CA LYS A 331 17.63 14.56 -31.94
C LYS A 331 16.15 14.97 -31.90
N CYS A 332 15.24 13.99 -31.80
CA CYS A 332 13.81 14.24 -31.67
C CYS A 332 13.48 14.99 -30.38
N VAL A 333 14.11 14.60 -29.26
CA VAL A 333 13.98 15.33 -27.98
C VAL A 333 14.45 16.78 -28.11
N LYS A 334 15.58 17.02 -28.79
CA LYS A 334 16.10 18.38 -29.00
C LYS A 334 15.16 19.23 -29.85
N LYS A 335 14.69 18.69 -31.00
CA LYS A 335 13.70 19.37 -31.87
C LYS A 335 12.43 19.74 -31.09
N PHE A 336 11.97 18.86 -30.21
CA PHE A 336 10.77 19.08 -29.40
C PHE A 336 10.95 20.23 -28.38
N ASP A 337 12.11 20.32 -27.72
CA ASP A 337 12.44 21.41 -26.78
C ASP A 337 12.51 22.78 -27.49
N ASP A 338 12.95 22.79 -28.75
CA ASP A 338 13.20 24.01 -29.53
C ASP A 338 11.96 24.58 -30.24
N ARG A 339 10.99 23.74 -30.66
CA ARG A 339 9.92 24.20 -31.59
C ARG A 339 8.51 24.29 -31.03
N TYR A 340 8.17 23.64 -29.91
CA TYR A 340 6.83 23.66 -29.26
C TYR A 340 5.57 23.49 -30.15
N GLU A 341 5.70 23.31 -31.46
CA GLU A 341 4.65 23.34 -32.46
C GLU A 341 4.64 22.01 -33.24
N ASP A 342 3.43 21.58 -33.57
CA ASP A 342 3.06 20.45 -34.43
C ASP A 342 3.30 19.01 -33.92
N GLY A 343 2.74 18.70 -32.75
CA GLY A 343 2.44 17.32 -32.34
C GLY A 343 3.65 16.37 -32.20
N PRO A 344 3.47 15.17 -31.61
CA PRO A 344 4.59 14.26 -31.41
C PRO A 344 4.94 13.53 -32.72
N THR A 345 5.99 13.99 -33.41
CA THR A 345 6.65 13.21 -34.49
C THR A 345 7.39 11.98 -33.95
N CYS A 346 7.66 11.91 -32.65
CA CYS A 346 8.33 10.78 -31.99
C CYS A 346 7.72 10.52 -30.60
N LEU A 347 7.14 9.33 -30.39
CA LEU A 347 6.53 8.96 -29.12
C LEU A 347 7.55 8.82 -27.98
N HIS A 348 8.79 8.42 -28.26
CA HIS A 348 9.86 8.37 -27.26
C HIS A 348 10.24 9.76 -26.75
N ALA A 349 10.40 10.71 -27.66
CA ALA A 349 10.68 12.09 -27.30
C ALA A 349 9.52 12.68 -26.49
N TYR A 350 8.28 12.36 -26.87
CA TYR A 350 7.11 12.84 -26.16
C TYR A 350 7.00 12.26 -24.74
N ALA A 351 7.14 10.93 -24.57
CA ALA A 351 7.19 10.29 -23.25
C ALA A 351 8.29 10.89 -22.36
N PHE A 352 9.47 11.11 -22.92
CA PHE A 352 10.60 11.70 -22.18
C PHE A 352 10.31 13.14 -21.73
N MET A 353 9.72 13.96 -22.60
CA MET A 353 9.39 15.34 -22.27
C MET A 353 8.27 15.43 -21.23
N LEU A 354 7.25 14.58 -21.32
CA LEU A 354 6.19 14.49 -20.29
C LEU A 354 6.75 14.03 -18.94
N TRP A 355 7.64 13.03 -18.93
CA TRP A 355 8.37 12.60 -17.72
C TRP A 355 9.23 13.72 -17.13
N LYS A 356 9.98 14.45 -17.96
CA LYS A 356 10.80 15.60 -17.56
C LYS A 356 9.91 16.72 -16.98
N SER A 357 8.78 17.01 -17.59
CA SER A 357 7.79 17.99 -17.11
C SER A 357 7.23 17.61 -15.74
N GLU A 358 6.88 16.35 -15.54
CA GLU A 358 6.43 15.83 -14.23
C GLU A 358 7.50 16.03 -13.14
N CYS A 359 8.75 15.69 -13.45
CA CYS A 359 9.87 15.77 -12.51
C CYS A 359 10.36 17.20 -12.25
N GLU A 360 10.22 18.12 -13.22
CA GLU A 360 10.71 19.49 -13.06
C GLU A 360 9.59 20.48 -12.70
N GLY A 361 8.32 20.04 -12.72
CA GLY A 361 7.17 20.92 -12.53
C GLY A 361 7.05 22.01 -13.59
N ARG A 362 7.65 21.81 -14.78
CA ARG A 362 7.57 22.73 -15.91
C ARG A 362 6.22 22.56 -16.64
N ARG A 363 5.64 23.67 -17.10
CA ARG A 363 4.37 23.69 -17.83
C ARG A 363 4.62 23.34 -19.29
N LEU A 364 4.37 22.08 -19.70
CA LEU A 364 4.36 21.74 -21.13
C LEU A 364 2.98 21.95 -21.78
N TYR A 365 1.85 21.84 -21.05
CA TYR A 365 0.49 22.01 -21.61
C TYR A 365 -0.57 22.58 -20.65
N PRO A 366 -1.51 23.42 -21.13
CA PRO A 366 -2.63 23.92 -20.32
C PRO A 366 -3.67 22.88 -19.90
N GLY A 367 -3.81 21.75 -20.62
CA GLY A 367 -4.73 20.67 -20.24
C GLY A 367 -4.29 19.84 -19.02
N ILE A 368 -3.01 19.94 -18.64
CA ILE A 368 -2.41 19.28 -17.45
C ILE A 368 -2.73 20.09 -16.16
N ILE A 369 -3.38 21.24 -16.27
CA ILE A 369 -3.44 22.30 -15.23
C ILE A 369 -4.28 21.94 -13.98
N ASN A 370 -5.30 21.08 -14.05
CA ASN A 370 -6.27 21.04 -12.95
C ASN A 370 -5.89 20.21 -11.71
N GLN A 371 -4.76 19.51 -11.69
CA GLN A 371 -4.26 18.83 -10.47
C GLN A 371 -2.87 19.32 -10.05
N ALA A 372 -2.19 20.08 -10.91
CA ALA A 372 -0.79 20.44 -10.74
C ALA A 372 -0.49 21.95 -10.79
N GLN A 373 -1.36 22.83 -10.26
CA GLN A 373 -0.98 24.24 -10.11
C GLN A 373 0.28 24.42 -9.22
N ILE A 374 1.38 24.88 -9.81
CA ILE A 374 2.56 25.39 -9.11
C ILE A 374 2.92 26.73 -9.77
N SER A 375 3.26 27.71 -8.93
CA SER A 375 3.69 29.04 -9.36
C SER A 375 5.01 28.96 -10.13
N ASN A 376 5.12 29.75 -11.18
CA ASN A 376 6.38 30.04 -11.83
C ASN A 376 7.30 30.73 -10.81
N VAL A 377 8.62 30.52 -10.92
CA VAL A 377 9.70 30.87 -9.97
C VAL A 377 10.00 29.74 -8.97
N TYR A 378 10.74 28.72 -9.44
CA TYR A 378 11.25 27.62 -8.62
C TYR A 378 12.51 28.08 -7.87
N ASP A 379 12.29 28.72 -6.75
CA ASP A 379 13.30 29.00 -5.74
C ASP A 379 13.11 27.97 -4.62
N PHE A 380 14.13 27.65 -3.83
CA PHE A 380 13.98 26.89 -2.57
C PHE A 380 13.23 27.74 -1.51
N ARG A 381 12.36 28.65 -1.97
CA ARG A 381 11.53 29.52 -1.17
C ARG A 381 10.40 28.70 -0.54
N CYS A 382 10.62 28.31 0.71
CA CYS A 382 9.61 28.10 1.75
C CYS A 382 8.43 27.25 1.32
N LEU A 383 8.49 25.97 1.61
CA LEU A 383 7.43 25.26 2.29
C LEU A 383 8.13 24.02 2.84
N ASN A 384 7.86 23.60 4.09
CA ASN A 384 8.37 22.35 4.71
C ASN A 384 8.00 21.06 3.90
N ASN A 385 7.57 21.22 2.65
CA ASN A 385 6.86 20.26 1.85
C ASN A 385 7.51 19.96 0.50
N LYS A 386 8.67 20.56 0.16
CA LYS A 386 9.31 20.43 -1.17
C LYS A 386 10.82 20.19 -1.08
N PHE A 387 11.24 19.00 -0.66
CA PHE A 387 12.64 18.60 -0.49
C PHE A 387 13.13 17.54 -1.49
N SER A 388 12.38 17.30 -2.56
CA SER A 388 12.76 16.36 -3.61
C SER A 388 12.40 16.92 -4.98
N VAL A 389 12.83 16.24 -6.03
CA VAL A 389 12.47 16.58 -7.41
C VAL A 389 10.97 16.50 -7.65
N PHE A 390 10.20 15.77 -6.86
CA PHE A 390 8.74 15.75 -6.95
C PHE A 390 8.17 16.88 -6.09
N PRO A 391 7.76 18.04 -6.64
CA PRO A 391 7.43 19.20 -5.81
C PRO A 391 6.15 19.03 -4.99
N LYS A 392 5.29 18.05 -5.31
CA LYS A 392 4.04 17.73 -4.61
C LYS A 392 3.50 16.37 -5.07
N GLY A 393 2.36 15.97 -4.53
CA GLY A 393 1.65 14.77 -4.95
C GLY A 393 2.14 13.49 -4.24
N PRO A 394 1.80 12.32 -4.80
CA PRO A 394 1.95 11.04 -4.11
C PRO A 394 3.37 10.73 -3.66
N PHE A 395 4.34 11.00 -4.54
CA PHE A 395 5.75 10.65 -4.30
C PHE A 395 6.39 11.49 -3.20
N MET A 396 6.08 12.80 -3.15
CA MET A 396 6.55 13.68 -2.09
C MET A 396 5.99 13.28 -0.72
N LEU A 397 4.69 12.94 -0.67
CA LEU A 397 4.05 12.48 0.55
C LEU A 397 4.66 11.16 1.04
N HIS A 398 4.92 10.21 0.14
CA HIS A 398 5.62 8.97 0.49
C HIS A 398 7.01 9.19 1.04
N LEU A 399 7.82 10.06 0.42
CA LEU A 399 9.14 10.41 0.96
C LEU A 399 9.05 11.04 2.35
N LYS A 400 8.02 11.84 2.64
CA LYS A 400 7.78 12.39 3.99
C LYS A 400 7.42 11.33 5.01
N GLU A 401 6.62 10.34 4.60
CA GLU A 401 6.21 9.22 5.44
C GLU A 401 7.45 8.39 5.84
N ILE A 402 8.35 8.13 4.90
CA ILE A 402 9.59 7.36 5.16
C ILE A 402 10.54 8.12 6.07
N LEU A 403 10.61 9.44 5.91
CA LEU A 403 11.38 10.30 6.82
C LEU A 403 10.70 10.44 8.20
N ASN A 404 9.53 9.84 8.40
CA ASN A 404 8.67 9.88 9.58
C ASN A 404 8.59 11.27 10.23
N THR A 405 8.11 12.23 9.44
CA THR A 405 7.99 13.61 9.89
C THR A 405 6.84 13.85 10.89
N PHE A 406 5.98 12.86 11.22
CA PHE A 406 4.68 13.17 11.86
C PHE A 406 4.00 12.15 12.82
N GLN A 407 4.63 11.14 13.43
CA GLN A 407 3.90 10.29 14.41
C GLN A 407 4.62 10.08 15.75
N ARG A 408 4.22 10.89 16.74
CA ARG A 408 4.36 10.57 18.16
C ARG A 408 3.22 9.61 18.50
N ASN A 409 3.50 8.45 19.09
CA ASN A 409 2.44 7.57 19.57
C ASN A 409 1.71 8.27 20.73
N PRO A 410 0.41 8.65 20.58
CA PRO A 410 -0.30 9.37 21.63
C PRO A 410 -0.56 8.50 22.87
N SER A 411 -0.39 7.17 22.76
CA SER A 411 -0.65 6.21 23.85
C SER A 411 0.62 5.79 24.60
N THR A 412 1.79 5.83 23.97
CA THR A 412 3.06 5.37 24.59
C THR A 412 4.10 6.47 24.74
N GLU A 413 3.86 7.67 24.21
CA GLU A 413 4.84 8.78 24.11
C GLU A 413 6.16 8.46 23.38
N GLU A 414 6.33 7.22 22.92
CA GLU A 414 7.47 6.79 22.12
C GLU A 414 7.35 7.28 20.68
N TRP A 415 8.51 7.56 20.09
CA TRP A 415 8.62 7.88 18.68
C TRP A 415 8.58 6.56 17.89
N GLU A 416 7.59 6.41 17.01
CA GLU A 416 7.70 5.43 15.91
C GLU A 416 9.02 5.70 15.15
N PHE A 417 9.62 4.67 14.54
CA PHE A 417 10.86 4.74 13.76
C PHE A 417 11.04 6.09 13.05
N ASN A 418 12.08 6.86 13.40
CA ASN A 418 12.32 8.18 12.81
C ASN A 418 13.65 8.21 12.06
N LEU A 419 13.58 8.13 10.74
CA LEU A 419 14.76 8.13 9.87
C LEU A 419 15.56 9.43 9.97
N LEU A 420 14.95 10.58 10.30
CA LEU A 420 15.68 11.84 10.50
C LEU A 420 16.63 11.82 11.72
N ARG A 421 16.51 10.81 12.60
CA ARG A 421 17.46 10.58 13.71
C ARG A 421 18.69 9.76 13.31
N TYR A 422 18.75 9.31 12.07
CA TYR A 422 19.91 8.63 11.50
C TYR A 422 20.88 9.65 10.90
N ASN A 423 22.09 9.20 10.55
CA ASN A 423 23.09 10.08 9.94
C ASN A 423 22.70 10.46 8.49
N ILE A 424 23.26 11.55 7.97
CA ILE A 424 22.90 12.09 6.64
C ILE A 424 23.17 11.07 5.52
N SER A 425 24.17 10.21 5.71
CA SER A 425 24.54 9.20 4.72
C SER A 425 23.48 8.10 4.61
N ALA A 426 22.95 7.61 5.74
CA ALA A 426 21.87 6.65 5.78
C ALA A 426 20.56 7.24 5.23
N ILE A 427 20.21 8.47 5.67
CA ILE A 427 19.05 9.20 5.16
C ILE A 427 19.14 9.35 3.64
N SER A 428 20.28 9.85 3.16
CA SER A 428 20.51 10.06 1.73
C SER A 428 20.46 8.75 0.97
N TYR A 429 21.07 7.68 1.48
CA TYR A 429 21.03 6.36 0.83
C TYR A 429 19.60 5.88 0.62
N VAL A 430 18.77 5.91 1.68
CA VAL A 430 17.37 5.49 1.60
C VAL A 430 16.61 6.34 0.56
N VAL A 431 16.65 7.66 0.70
CA VAL A 431 15.89 8.57 -0.18
C VAL A 431 16.37 8.48 -1.63
N ASN A 432 17.68 8.34 -1.84
CA ASN A 432 18.28 8.26 -3.17
C ASN A 432 17.89 6.97 -3.89
N ARG A 433 17.84 5.84 -3.18
CA ARG A 433 17.41 4.55 -3.75
C ARG A 433 15.94 4.59 -4.17
N ILE A 434 15.08 5.09 -3.30
CA ILE A 434 13.66 5.26 -3.59
C ILE A 434 13.47 6.21 -4.78
N THR A 435 14.09 7.39 -4.73
CA THR A 435 13.98 8.39 -5.81
C THR A 435 14.45 7.84 -7.15
N SER A 436 15.56 7.10 -7.16
CA SER A 436 16.09 6.50 -8.39
C SER A 436 15.10 5.50 -8.99
N TYR A 437 14.55 4.62 -8.15
CA TYR A 437 13.56 3.63 -8.57
C TYR A 437 12.27 4.29 -9.09
N LEU A 438 11.76 5.29 -8.35
CA LEU A 438 10.58 6.06 -8.77
C LEU A 438 10.80 6.73 -10.13
N LEU A 439 11.92 7.41 -10.35
CA LEU A 439 12.19 8.12 -11.59
C LEU A 439 12.16 7.20 -12.82
N LEU A 440 12.76 6.02 -12.72
CA LEU A 440 12.76 5.03 -13.80
C LEU A 440 11.36 4.44 -14.05
N GLU A 441 10.67 4.03 -12.99
CA GLU A 441 9.32 3.48 -13.11
C GLU A 441 8.31 4.49 -13.66
N ARG A 442 8.44 5.77 -13.30
CA ARG A 442 7.62 6.84 -13.89
C ARG A 442 7.88 7.00 -15.38
N TYR A 443 9.13 6.90 -15.82
CA TYR A 443 9.45 6.92 -17.24
C TYR A 443 8.82 5.73 -17.98
N ILE A 444 8.90 4.53 -17.40
CA ILE A 444 8.22 3.33 -17.93
C ILE A 444 6.72 3.57 -18.06
N LYS A 445 6.09 4.16 -17.06
CA LYS A 445 4.65 4.50 -17.12
C LYS A 445 4.30 5.48 -18.23
N TRP A 446 5.15 6.46 -18.52
CA TRP A 446 4.95 7.34 -19.67
C TRP A 446 5.10 6.60 -21.01
N LEU A 447 6.04 5.65 -21.11
CA LEU A 447 6.14 4.77 -22.29
C LEU A 447 4.88 3.90 -22.46
N GLU A 448 4.35 3.31 -21.38
CA GLU A 448 3.11 2.53 -21.43
C GLU A 448 1.94 3.34 -22.00
N ILE A 449 1.77 4.60 -21.58
CA ILE A 449 0.72 5.49 -22.09
C ILE A 449 0.91 5.76 -23.57
N MET A 450 2.14 6.03 -24.01
CA MET A 450 2.42 6.27 -25.42
C MET A 450 2.18 5.01 -26.26
N HIS A 451 2.44 3.82 -25.71
CA HIS A 451 2.21 2.55 -26.38
C HIS A 451 0.72 2.19 -26.51
N HIS A 452 -0.10 2.54 -25.50
CA HIS A 452 -1.53 2.20 -25.44
C HIS A 452 -2.41 3.36 -24.94
N PRO A 453 -2.52 4.48 -25.67
CA PRO A 453 -3.21 5.68 -25.17
C PRO A 453 -4.69 5.45 -24.84
N LYS A 454 -5.35 4.51 -25.52
CA LYS A 454 -6.78 4.17 -25.31
C LYS A 454 -7.06 3.45 -23.98
N GLU A 455 -6.05 2.79 -23.40
CA GLU A 455 -6.21 2.07 -22.13
C GLU A 455 -6.23 3.02 -20.93
N PHE A 456 -5.71 4.23 -21.10
CA PHE A 456 -5.67 5.24 -20.06
C PHE A 456 -6.83 6.22 -20.22
N LYS A 457 -7.71 6.29 -19.20
CA LYS A 457 -8.84 7.24 -19.17
C LYS A 457 -8.41 8.70 -19.28
N LEU A 458 -7.17 8.99 -18.87
CA LEU A 458 -6.50 10.29 -18.94
C LEU A 458 -5.10 10.02 -19.49
N LEU A 459 -4.55 10.92 -20.32
CA LEU A 459 -3.15 10.88 -20.79
C LEU A 459 -2.16 11.23 -19.64
N TYR A 460 -2.36 10.64 -18.47
CA TYR A 460 -1.53 10.83 -17.29
C TYR A 460 -1.35 9.51 -16.56
N PRO A 461 -0.12 9.16 -16.14
CA PRO A 461 0.09 7.89 -15.47
C PRO A 461 -0.49 7.91 -14.06
N ASN A 462 -1.09 6.79 -13.66
CA ASN A 462 -1.67 6.62 -12.33
C ASN A 462 -0.68 7.10 -11.23
N PRO A 463 -1.12 7.87 -10.22
CA PRO A 463 -0.31 8.25 -9.05
C PRO A 463 0.22 7.10 -8.17
N ASP A 464 0.18 5.85 -8.64
CA ASP A 464 0.69 4.69 -7.92
C ASP A 464 2.19 4.78 -7.67
N ILE A 465 2.59 4.34 -6.48
CA ILE A 465 3.98 4.25 -6.06
C ILE A 465 4.49 2.84 -6.38
N PRO A 466 5.49 2.70 -7.25
CA PRO A 466 6.12 1.42 -7.57
C PRO A 466 6.58 0.65 -6.33
N MET A 467 6.23 -0.63 -6.26
CA MET A 467 6.48 -1.49 -5.10
C MET A 467 7.97 -1.75 -4.85
N TYR A 468 8.38 -1.65 -3.60
CA TYR A 468 9.69 -2.07 -3.10
C TYR A 468 9.56 -2.44 -1.62
N LEU A 469 10.59 -3.08 -1.07
CA LEU A 469 10.76 -3.27 0.36
C LEU A 469 12.15 -2.78 0.77
N ALA A 470 12.21 -1.91 1.78
CA ALA A 470 13.42 -1.47 2.44
C ALA A 470 13.49 -2.09 3.83
N LYS A 471 14.63 -2.69 4.16
CA LYS A 471 14.94 -3.31 5.45
C LYS A 471 16.04 -2.47 6.10
N ILE A 472 15.67 -1.75 7.16
CA ILE A 472 16.50 -0.75 7.83
C ILE A 472 16.77 -1.20 9.27
N PRO A 473 18.01 -1.48 9.67
CA PRO A 473 18.35 -1.87 11.04
C PRO A 473 17.95 -0.82 12.08
N LEU A 474 17.26 -1.24 13.15
CA LEU A 474 16.86 -0.35 14.26
C LEU A 474 18.06 0.01 15.15
N GLU A 475 18.94 -0.95 15.41
CA GLU A 475 20.17 -0.76 16.20
C GLU A 475 21.26 0.06 15.49
N ARG A 476 21.02 0.46 14.22
CA ARG A 476 21.94 1.27 13.42
C ARG A 476 23.30 0.59 13.22
N HIS A 477 23.27 -0.74 13.10
CA HIS A 477 24.40 -1.58 12.78
C HIS A 477 24.08 -2.44 11.55
N GLY A 478 25.11 -2.73 10.74
CA GLY A 478 24.96 -3.49 9.49
C GLY A 478 24.52 -2.65 8.31
N LYS A 479 23.84 -3.30 7.36
CA LYS A 479 23.48 -2.73 6.05
C LYS A 479 22.01 -2.31 6.00
N ILE A 480 21.73 -1.28 5.20
CA ILE A 480 20.39 -0.98 4.72
C ILE A 480 20.19 -1.75 3.42
N GLU A 481 19.15 -2.56 3.36
CA GLU A 481 18.86 -3.42 2.21
C GLU A 481 17.57 -2.97 1.51
N PHE A 482 17.56 -3.06 0.19
CA PHE A 482 16.42 -2.80 -0.67
C PHE A 482 16.14 -4.01 -1.54
N TYR A 483 14.85 -4.31 -1.69
CA TYR A 483 14.32 -5.41 -2.49
C TYR A 483 13.30 -4.84 -3.48
N PHE A 484 13.57 -5.03 -4.78
CA PHE A 484 12.73 -4.55 -5.87
C PHE A 484 12.22 -5.72 -6.71
N PRO A 485 11.00 -5.64 -7.27
CA PRO A 485 10.56 -6.59 -8.27
C PRO A 485 11.49 -6.61 -9.49
N ASN A 486 11.93 -7.80 -9.93
CA ASN A 486 12.78 -7.92 -11.12
C ASN A 486 11.95 -7.78 -12.43
N GLY A 487 12.65 -7.64 -13.56
CA GLY A 487 12.08 -7.67 -14.90
C GLY A 487 11.55 -6.32 -15.41
N ARG A 488 11.49 -5.29 -14.58
CA ARG A 488 11.01 -3.95 -14.97
C ARG A 488 11.90 -3.28 -16.01
N PHE A 489 13.21 -3.49 -15.95
CA PHE A 489 14.14 -3.00 -16.95
C PHE A 489 13.95 -3.69 -18.31
N ASN A 490 13.89 -5.02 -18.33
CA ASN A 490 13.62 -5.78 -19.57
C ASN A 490 12.25 -5.41 -20.18
N TYR A 491 11.26 -5.18 -19.33
CA TYR A 491 9.94 -4.68 -19.76
C TYR A 491 10.03 -3.30 -20.42
N MET A 492 10.83 -2.38 -19.87
CA MET A 492 11.11 -1.08 -20.50
C MET A 492 11.77 -1.24 -21.87
N GLU A 493 12.78 -2.11 -22.00
CA GLU A 493 13.45 -2.36 -23.28
C GLU A 493 12.50 -2.95 -24.33
N ASN A 494 11.62 -3.86 -23.92
CA ASN A 494 10.60 -4.43 -24.81
C ASN A 494 9.59 -3.38 -25.25
N LEU A 495 9.08 -2.55 -24.33
CA LEU A 495 8.21 -1.41 -24.67
C LEU A 495 8.89 -0.48 -25.68
N ILE A 496 10.19 -0.23 -25.52
CA ILE A 496 10.91 0.64 -26.44
C ILE A 496 10.93 0.05 -27.84
N LYS A 497 11.32 -1.22 -27.97
CA LYS A 497 11.33 -1.94 -29.26
C LYS A 497 9.95 -1.99 -29.91
N GLU A 498 8.90 -2.20 -29.12
CA GLU A 498 7.52 -2.23 -29.62
C GLU A 498 7.06 -0.87 -30.15
N ILE A 499 7.42 0.23 -29.47
CA ILE A 499 7.12 1.58 -29.95
C ILE A 499 7.95 1.91 -31.20
N ASP A 500 9.24 1.56 -31.23
CA ASP A 500 10.11 1.74 -32.40
C ASP A 500 9.54 1.05 -33.65
N ASN A 501 9.00 -0.17 -33.50
CA ASN A 501 8.38 -0.91 -34.61
C ASN A 501 7.10 -0.26 -35.16
N ARG A 502 6.46 0.64 -34.41
CA ARG A 502 5.22 1.33 -34.81
C ARG A 502 5.46 2.70 -35.45
N LEU A 503 6.70 3.21 -35.47
CA LEU A 503 6.99 4.58 -35.89
C LEU A 503 8.20 4.66 -36.83
N THR A 504 8.08 5.51 -37.83
CA THR A 504 9.22 6.09 -38.53
C THR A 504 9.49 7.48 -37.98
N CYS A 505 10.59 7.66 -37.26
CA CYS A 505 11.08 8.99 -36.87
C CYS A 505 11.73 9.65 -38.09
N PHE A 506 11.30 10.87 -38.46
CA PHE A 506 11.89 11.67 -39.55
C PHE A 506 12.86 12.76 -39.06
#